data_AF-A0A495Z5T9-F1
#
_entry.id   AF-A0A495Z5T9-F1
#
_cell.length_a   1.000
_cell.length_b   1.000
_cell.length_c   1.000
_cell.angle_alpha   90.00
_cell.angle_beta   90.00
_cell.angle_gamma   90.00
#
_symmetry.space_group_name_H-M   'P 1'
#
loop_
_entity.id
_entity.type
_entity.pdbx_description
1 polymer ?
#
loop_
_entity_poly.entity_id
_entity_poly.type
_entity_poly.pdbx_seq_one_letter_code
_entity_poly.pdbx_strand_id
1 'polypeptide(L)'
;MPRKRAIALTASQIVLGGFIGLASGWLCRLIVELVLWKGLIGDRVQHGFWVGLLLLISFGVTYGIALAGVAEGVIFAGRRFGVSIDRKRTYQGAFLGAPAIVALMSLLNIHWEALVASNLLFYILLNIAQLLALIISLPLRILLAIKCPPELLYIIAAPIGAILGYRLSMERRRTVSVEP
;
A
#
# COMPACT_ATOMS: atom_id res chain seq x y z
N MET A 1 2.07 -23.02 14.80
CA MET A 1 2.46 -23.38 13.40
C MET A 1 3.97 -23.51 13.33
N PRO A 2 4.53 -24.52 12.66
CA PRO A 2 5.99 -24.63 12.48
C PRO A 2 6.54 -23.46 11.66
N ARG A 3 7.72 -22.94 12.04
CA ARG A 3 8.33 -21.71 11.49
C ARG A 3 8.42 -21.70 9.96
N LYS A 4 8.78 -22.83 9.35
CA LYS A 4 8.85 -23.00 7.89
C LYS A 4 7.49 -22.76 7.21
N ARG A 5 6.39 -23.23 7.81
CA ARG A 5 5.04 -23.09 7.27
C ARG A 5 4.53 -21.64 7.38
N ALA A 6 4.94 -20.92 8.42
CA ALA A 6 4.60 -19.50 8.60
C ALA A 6 5.32 -18.60 7.58
N ILE A 7 6.59 -18.90 7.27
CA ILE A 7 7.35 -18.21 6.23
C ILE A 7 6.72 -18.47 4.86
N ALA A 8 6.45 -19.74 4.54
CA ALA A 8 5.80 -20.11 3.28
C ALA A 8 4.42 -19.46 3.09
N LEU A 9 3.62 -19.38 4.15
CA LEU A 9 2.34 -18.67 4.13
C LEU A 9 2.53 -17.19 3.78
N THR A 10 3.43 -16.50 4.48
CA THR A 10 3.68 -15.06 4.28
C THR A 10 4.17 -14.78 2.85
N ALA A 11 5.12 -15.58 2.38
CA ALA A 11 5.61 -15.50 1.01
C ALA A 11 4.49 -15.74 -0.01
N SER A 12 3.67 -16.77 0.20
CA SER A 12 2.52 -17.06 -0.67
C SER A 12 1.50 -15.92 -0.69
N GLN A 13 1.22 -15.29 0.45
CA GLN A 13 0.29 -14.14 0.54
C GLN A 13 0.83 -12.92 -0.22
N ILE A 14 2.12 -12.63 -0.12
CA ILE A 14 2.75 -11.52 -0.85
C ILE A 14 2.70 -11.79 -2.35
N VAL A 15 3.14 -12.97 -2.79
CA VAL A 15 3.20 -13.31 -4.22
C VAL A 15 1.79 -13.35 -4.83
N LEU A 16 0.86 -14.07 -4.20
CA LEU A 16 -0.48 -14.26 -4.74
C LEU A 16 -1.31 -12.97 -4.65
N GLY A 17 -1.21 -12.24 -3.54
CA GLY A 17 -1.83 -10.92 -3.39
C GLY A 17 -1.31 -9.92 -4.42
N GLY A 18 0.01 -9.83 -4.59
CA GLY A 18 0.62 -8.95 -5.58
C GLY A 18 0.19 -9.29 -7.01
N PHE A 19 0.23 -10.58 -7.38
CA PHE A 19 -0.15 -11.01 -8.73
C PHE A 19 -1.63 -10.77 -9.04
N ILE A 20 -2.54 -11.14 -8.13
CA ILE A 20 -3.99 -10.95 -8.34
C ILE A 20 -4.33 -9.46 -8.37
N GLY A 21 -3.72 -8.64 -7.49
CA GLY A 21 -3.91 -7.19 -7.49
C GLY A 21 -3.43 -6.51 -8.77
N LEU A 22 -2.27 -6.94 -9.30
CA LEU A 22 -1.76 -6.45 -10.58
C LEU A 22 -2.68 -6.85 -11.74
N ALA A 23 -3.09 -8.12 -11.79
CA ALA A 23 -3.98 -8.62 -12.84
C ALA A 23 -5.34 -7.92 -12.82
N SER A 24 -5.95 -7.75 -11.64
CA SER A 24 -7.24 -7.07 -11.50
C SER A 24 -7.14 -5.58 -11.81
N GLY A 25 -6.09 -4.91 -11.35
CA GLY A 25 -5.83 -3.50 -11.64
C GLY A 25 -5.58 -3.26 -13.13
N TRP A 26 -4.80 -4.13 -13.78
CA TRP A 26 -4.53 -4.05 -15.22
C TRP A 26 -5.79 -4.28 -16.05
N LEU A 27 -6.57 -5.31 -15.73
CA LEU A 27 -7.85 -5.57 -16.40
C LEU A 27 -8.83 -4.40 -16.22
N CYS A 28 -8.92 -3.85 -15.00
CA CYS A 28 -9.75 -2.68 -14.73
C CYS A 28 -9.31 -1.46 -15.54
N ARG A 29 -8.00 -1.21 -15.61
CA ARG A 29 -7.45 -0.11 -16.40
C ARG A 29 -7.86 -0.23 -17.87
N LEU A 30 -7.76 -1.42 -18.46
CA LEU A 30 -8.17 -1.65 -19.86
C LEU A 30 -9.65 -1.33 -20.07
N ILE A 31 -10.51 -1.77 -19.17
CA ILE A 31 -11.96 -1.49 -19.24
C ILE A 31 -12.21 0.02 -19.14
N VAL A 32 -11.57 0.69 -18.18
CA VAL A 32 -11.70 2.13 -17.98
C VAL A 32 -11.19 2.92 -19.19
N GLU A 33 -10.07 2.51 -19.78
CA GLU A 33 -9.52 3.13 -20.98
C GLU A 33 -10.45 2.97 -22.18
N LEU A 34 -11.04 1.79 -22.36
CA LEU A 34 -11.99 1.55 -23.46
C LEU A 34 -13.31 2.32 -23.26
N VAL A 35 -13.87 2.31 -22.06
CA VAL A 35 -15.21 2.85 -21.79
C VAL A 35 -15.17 4.36 -21.54
N LEU A 36 -14.33 4.83 -20.61
CA LEU A 36 -14.30 6.23 -20.20
C LEU A 36 -13.46 7.09 -21.14
N TRP A 37 -12.26 6.63 -21.51
CA TRP A 37 -11.35 7.45 -22.29
C TRP A 37 -11.71 7.48 -23.77
N LYS A 38 -11.84 6.32 -24.40
CA LYS A 38 -12.21 6.23 -25.82
C LYS A 38 -13.69 6.50 -26.06
N GLY A 39 -14.57 6.06 -25.14
CA GLY A 39 -16.01 6.22 -25.30
C GLY A 39 -16.57 7.59 -24.89
N LEU A 40 -16.03 8.22 -23.84
CA LEU A 40 -16.63 9.40 -23.22
C LEU A 40 -15.81 10.69 -23.40
N ILE A 41 -14.49 10.62 -23.17
CA ILE A 41 -13.62 11.81 -23.10
C ILE A 41 -13.13 12.26 -24.49
N GLY A 42 -12.89 11.32 -25.42
CA GLY A 42 -12.29 11.58 -26.74
C GLY A 42 -12.75 12.87 -27.45
N ASP A 43 -13.97 12.88 -28.00
CA ASP A 43 -14.47 13.99 -28.83
C ASP A 43 -15.51 14.90 -28.13
N ARG A 44 -16.01 14.52 -26.94
CA ARG A 44 -17.23 15.14 -26.37
C ARG A 44 -17.01 16.08 -25.19
N VAL A 45 -15.86 16.01 -24.51
CA VAL A 45 -15.65 16.72 -23.23
C VAL A 45 -14.36 17.55 -23.28
N GLN A 46 -14.48 18.83 -23.65
CA GLN A 46 -13.34 19.76 -23.71
C GLN A 46 -13.12 20.56 -22.41
N HIS A 47 -14.01 20.44 -21.43
CA HIS A 47 -13.93 21.21 -20.20
C HIS A 47 -13.01 20.52 -19.18
N GLY A 48 -11.92 21.19 -18.79
CA GLY A 48 -10.89 20.64 -17.91
C GLY A 48 -11.40 20.13 -16.56
N PHE A 49 -12.49 20.70 -16.03
CA PHE A 49 -13.14 20.21 -14.82
C PHE A 49 -13.68 18.77 -14.96
N TRP A 50 -14.41 18.50 -16.05
CA TRP A 50 -15.01 17.19 -16.29
C TRP A 50 -13.94 16.13 -16.59
N VAL A 51 -12.90 16.51 -17.34
CA VAL A 51 -11.75 15.63 -17.58
C VAL A 51 -11.08 15.28 -16.24
N GLY A 52 -10.84 16.26 -15.37
CA GLY A 52 -10.27 16.02 -14.04
C GLY A 52 -11.13 15.13 -13.16
N LEU A 53 -12.46 15.34 -13.13
CA LEU A 53 -13.39 14.52 -12.36
C LEU A 53 -13.42 13.07 -12.85
N LEU A 54 -13.51 12.86 -14.16
CA LEU A 54 -13.51 11.52 -14.75
C LEU A 54 -12.18 10.80 -14.51
N LEU A 55 -11.06 11.52 -14.55
CA LEU A 55 -9.74 10.99 -14.24
C LEU A 55 -9.65 10.57 -12.76
N LEU A 56 -10.19 11.37 -11.84
CA LEU A 56 -10.25 11.03 -10.42
C LEU A 56 -11.09 9.77 -10.16
N ILE A 57 -12.26 9.65 -10.81
CA ILE A 57 -13.12 8.47 -10.73
C ILE A 57 -12.40 7.24 -11.30
N SER A 58 -11.81 7.37 -12.49
CA SER A 58 -11.01 6.34 -13.15
C SER A 58 -9.88 5.83 -12.24
N PHE A 59 -9.15 6.76 -11.61
CA PHE A 59 -8.09 6.44 -10.65
C PHE A 59 -8.65 5.70 -9.43
N GLY A 60 -9.71 6.24 -8.82
CA GLY A 60 -10.33 5.63 -7.63
C GLY A 60 -10.85 4.22 -7.87
N VAL A 61 -11.51 3.98 -9.00
CA VAL A 61 -12.03 2.66 -9.39
C VAL A 61 -10.88 1.68 -9.64
N THR A 62 -9.88 2.08 -10.43
CA THR A 62 -8.74 1.22 -10.77
C THR A 62 -7.93 0.87 -9.53
N TYR A 63 -7.65 1.85 -8.67
CA TYR A 63 -6.95 1.64 -7.41
C TYR A 63 -7.76 0.76 -6.46
N GLY A 64 -9.07 1.00 -6.32
CA GLY A 64 -9.96 0.19 -5.48
C GLY A 64 -10.01 -1.28 -5.91
N ILE A 65 -10.10 -1.54 -7.22
CA ILE A 65 -10.12 -2.92 -7.76
C ILE A 65 -8.76 -3.62 -7.61
N ALA A 66 -7.66 -2.90 -7.77
CA ALA A 66 -6.33 -3.43 -7.50
C ALA A 66 -6.21 -3.86 -6.02
N LEU A 67 -6.61 -2.99 -5.08
CA LEU A 67 -6.60 -3.29 -3.65
C LEU A 67 -7.52 -4.45 -3.26
N ALA A 68 -8.71 -4.51 -3.83
CA ALA A 68 -9.62 -5.63 -3.61
C ALA A 68 -9.02 -6.95 -4.11
N GLY A 69 -8.37 -6.92 -5.27
CA GLY A 69 -7.62 -8.07 -5.81
C GLY A 69 -6.49 -8.52 -4.88
N VAL A 70 -5.70 -7.57 -4.36
CA VAL A 70 -4.67 -7.87 -3.35
C VAL A 70 -5.26 -8.54 -2.12
N ALA A 71 -6.32 -7.95 -1.55
CA ALA A 71 -6.94 -8.45 -0.33
C ALA A 71 -7.50 -9.86 -0.51
N GLU A 72 -8.26 -10.11 -1.59
CA GLU A 72 -8.77 -11.45 -1.89
C GLU A 72 -7.65 -12.45 -2.17
N GLY A 73 -6.56 -12.04 -2.83
CA GLY A 73 -5.40 -12.90 -3.03
C GLY A 73 -4.72 -13.32 -1.73
N VAL A 74 -4.55 -12.38 -0.79
CA VAL A 74 -4.02 -12.67 0.55
C VAL A 74 -4.95 -13.58 1.35
N ILE A 75 -6.27 -13.37 1.26
CA ILE A 75 -7.28 -14.20 1.91
C ILE A 75 -7.28 -15.61 1.32
N PHE A 76 -7.25 -15.73 0.00
CA PHE A 76 -7.24 -17.01 -0.69
C PHE A 76 -6.00 -17.83 -0.33
N ALA A 77 -4.82 -17.21 -0.35
CA ALA A 77 -3.58 -17.83 0.11
C ALA A 77 -3.73 -18.31 1.57
N GLY A 78 -4.21 -17.46 2.47
CA GLY A 78 -4.41 -17.86 3.88
C GLY A 78 -5.37 -19.03 4.08
N ARG A 79 -6.49 -19.06 3.35
CA ARG A 79 -7.45 -20.16 3.40
C ARG A 79 -6.83 -21.48 2.93
N ARG A 80 -5.98 -21.45 1.90
CA ARG A 80 -5.27 -22.64 1.42
C ARG A 80 -4.34 -23.26 2.48
N PHE A 81 -3.82 -22.44 3.38
CA PHE A 81 -2.99 -22.88 4.51
C PHE A 81 -3.79 -23.17 5.79
N GLY A 82 -5.14 -23.06 5.76
CA GLY A 82 -6.03 -23.33 6.89
C GLY A 82 -6.15 -22.19 7.90
N VAL A 83 -5.87 -20.94 7.50
CA VAL A 83 -5.96 -19.76 8.38
C VAL A 83 -7.26 -19.00 8.12
N SER A 84 -8.03 -18.75 9.19
CA SER A 84 -9.24 -17.91 9.14
C SER A 84 -8.86 -16.43 9.12
N ILE A 85 -8.97 -15.77 7.97
CA ILE A 85 -8.60 -14.35 7.82
C ILE A 85 -9.83 -13.44 7.91
N ASP A 86 -9.75 -12.40 8.73
CA ASP A 86 -10.76 -11.34 8.82
C ASP A 86 -10.71 -10.44 7.57
N ARG A 87 -11.77 -10.49 6.75
CA ARG A 87 -11.86 -9.72 5.51
C ARG A 87 -11.72 -8.22 5.77
N LYS A 88 -12.53 -7.66 6.68
CA LYS A 88 -12.59 -6.21 6.88
C LYS A 88 -11.21 -5.62 7.21
N ARG A 89 -10.48 -6.30 8.09
CA ARG A 89 -9.14 -5.88 8.51
C ARG A 89 -8.08 -6.05 7.43
N THR A 90 -8.21 -7.08 6.59
CA THR A 90 -7.33 -7.29 5.44
C THR A 90 -7.48 -6.16 4.41
N TYR A 91 -8.72 -5.77 4.08
CA TYR A 91 -8.97 -4.66 3.15
C TYR A 91 -8.46 -3.32 3.69
N GLN A 92 -8.69 -3.03 4.99
CA GLN A 92 -8.13 -1.83 5.64
C GLN A 92 -6.60 -1.81 5.58
N GLY A 93 -5.98 -2.96 5.86
CA GLY A 93 -4.53 -3.11 5.77
C GLY A 93 -4.00 -2.90 4.35
N ALA A 94 -4.65 -3.50 3.35
CA ALA A 94 -4.29 -3.36 1.94
C ALA A 94 -4.32 -1.89 1.50
N PHE A 95 -5.40 -1.18 1.88
CA PHE A 95 -5.58 0.23 1.57
C PHE A 95 -4.50 1.13 2.19
N LEU A 96 -4.06 0.83 3.41
CA LEU A 96 -3.03 1.60 4.12
C LEU A 96 -1.60 1.29 3.65
N GLY A 97 -1.38 0.11 3.05
CA GLY A 97 -0.05 -0.32 2.61
C GLY A 97 0.57 0.62 1.57
N ALA A 98 -0.17 0.93 0.50
CA ALA A 98 0.33 1.80 -0.57
C ALA A 98 0.66 3.24 -0.09
N PRO A 99 -0.24 3.94 0.63
CA PRO A 99 0.05 5.26 1.21
C PRO A 99 1.23 5.26 2.18
N ALA A 100 1.45 4.17 2.92
CA ALA A 100 2.60 4.06 3.81
C ALA A 100 3.93 4.09 3.03
N ILE A 101 4.03 3.39 1.90
CA ILE A 101 5.22 3.47 1.05
C ILE A 101 5.34 4.86 0.40
N VAL A 102 4.24 5.49 -0.04
CA VAL A 102 4.29 6.88 -0.55
C VAL A 102 4.87 7.81 0.53
N ALA A 103 4.40 7.72 1.77
CA ALA A 103 4.90 8.55 2.87
C ALA A 103 6.39 8.29 3.13
N LEU A 104 6.82 7.03 3.14
CA LEU A 104 8.23 6.67 3.32
C LEU A 104 9.12 7.16 2.16
N MET A 105 8.63 7.07 0.92
CA MET A 105 9.33 7.60 -0.26
C MET A 105 9.42 9.13 -0.21
N SER A 106 8.38 9.82 0.27
CA SER A 106 8.42 11.28 0.46
C SER A 106 9.49 11.71 1.46
N LEU A 107 9.70 10.94 2.55
CA LEU A 107 10.77 11.21 3.53
C LEU A 107 12.19 11.15 2.92
N LEU A 108 12.38 10.48 1.79
CA LEU A 108 13.68 10.41 1.12
C LEU A 108 14.06 11.74 0.45
N ASN A 109 13.07 12.50 -0.02
CA ASN A 109 13.25 13.67 -0.87
C ASN A 109 12.96 15.00 -0.17
N ILE A 110 12.91 15.00 1.17
CA ILE A 110 12.70 16.24 1.94
C ILE A 110 13.97 17.10 1.89
N HIS A 111 13.82 18.32 1.40
CA HIS A 111 14.86 19.35 1.49
C HIS A 111 14.83 19.99 2.89
N TRP A 112 15.46 19.34 3.85
CA TRP A 112 15.46 19.77 5.26
C TRP A 112 16.02 21.17 5.47
N GLU A 113 16.95 21.59 4.61
CA GLU A 113 17.56 22.94 4.63
C GLU A 113 16.53 24.05 4.41
N ALA A 114 15.52 23.81 3.56
CA ALA A 114 14.45 24.77 3.29
C ALA A 114 13.50 24.96 4.49
N LEU A 115 13.55 24.04 5.46
CA LEU A 115 12.74 24.08 6.67
C LEU A 115 13.49 24.71 7.85
N VAL A 116 14.76 25.09 7.71
CA VAL A 116 15.52 25.68 8.81
C VAL A 116 15.00 27.09 9.13
N ALA A 117 14.40 27.25 10.30
CA ALA A 117 14.00 28.55 10.84
C ALA A 117 15.02 29.09 11.85
N SER A 118 15.02 30.39 12.09
CA SER A 118 15.92 31.11 13.01
C SER A 118 15.71 30.81 14.50
N ASN A 119 14.73 29.98 14.87
CA ASN A 119 14.42 29.66 16.26
C ASN A 119 15.15 28.38 16.72
N LEU A 120 15.90 28.49 17.82
CA LEU A 120 16.69 27.40 18.41
C LEU A 120 15.85 26.17 18.78
N LEU A 121 14.65 26.36 19.37
CA LEU A 121 13.76 25.24 19.72
C LEU A 121 13.29 24.49 18.47
N PHE A 122 12.98 25.24 17.42
CA PHE A 122 12.56 24.67 16.15
C PHE A 122 13.73 23.93 15.46
N TYR A 123 14.94 24.48 15.54
CA TYR A 123 16.15 23.82 15.04
C TYR A 123 16.41 22.47 15.72
N ILE A 124 16.32 22.39 17.05
CA ILE A 124 16.50 21.14 17.80
C ILE A 124 15.42 20.12 17.40
N LEU A 125 14.15 20.54 17.35
CA LEU A 125 13.04 19.67 16.97
C LEU A 125 13.22 19.12 15.54
N LEU A 126 13.67 19.97 14.61
CA LEU A 126 13.89 19.61 13.22
C LEU A 126 15.03 18.59 13.06
N ASN A 127 16.12 18.73 13.82
CA ASN A 127 17.20 17.75 13.85
C ASN A 127 16.72 16.38 14.38
N ILE A 128 15.88 16.37 15.42
CA ILE A 128 15.28 15.12 15.93
C ILE A 128 14.37 14.50 14.86
N ALA A 129 13.55 15.31 14.19
CA ALA A 129 12.67 14.84 13.11
C ALA A 129 13.46 14.28 11.93
N GLN A 130 14.57 14.93 11.55
CA GLN A 130 15.47 14.46 10.49
C GLN A 130 16.14 13.13 10.87
N LEU A 131 16.59 12.98 12.12
CA LEU A 131 17.14 11.72 12.62
C LEU A 131 16.10 10.59 12.59
N LEU A 132 14.88 10.86 13.05
CA LEU A 132 13.78 9.90 13.00
C LEU A 132 13.43 9.52 11.55
N ALA A 133 13.34 10.51 10.66
CA ALA A 133 13.09 10.27 9.24
C ALA A 133 14.20 9.42 8.60
N LEU A 134 15.47 9.65 8.96
CA LEU A 134 16.58 8.82 8.51
C LEU A 134 16.44 7.37 8.98
N ILE A 135 16.17 7.16 10.27
CA ILE A 135 16.02 5.82 10.87
C ILE A 135 14.85 5.07 10.21
N ILE A 136 13.69 5.72 10.10
CA ILE A 136 12.48 5.12 9.55
C ILE A 136 12.64 4.81 8.05
N SER A 137 13.31 5.69 7.30
CA SER A 137 13.56 5.50 5.86
C SER A 137 14.77 4.63 5.53
N LEU A 138 15.61 4.27 6.51
CA LEU A 138 16.83 3.50 6.29
C LEU A 138 16.60 2.17 5.53
N PRO A 139 15.60 1.33 5.88
CA PRO A 139 15.36 0.08 5.15
C PRO A 139 15.05 0.33 3.67
N LEU A 140 14.32 1.41 3.39
CA LEU A 140 13.96 1.84 2.04
C LEU A 140 15.19 2.34 1.27
N ARG A 141 16.06 3.13 1.92
CA ARG A 141 17.34 3.58 1.36
C ARG A 141 18.24 2.41 0.97
N ILE A 142 18.32 1.39 1.83
CA ILE A 142 19.09 0.16 1.54
C ILE A 142 18.50 -0.58 0.34
N LEU A 143 17.17 -0.76 0.29
CA LEU A 143 16.49 -1.40 -0.84
C LEU A 143 16.75 -0.67 -2.16
N LEU A 144 16.67 0.67 -2.17
CA LEU A 144 16.95 1.49 -3.34
C LEU A 144 18.43 1.49 -3.72
N ALA A 145 19.34 1.43 -2.76
CA ALA A 145 20.78 1.32 -3.02
C ALA A 145 21.15 0.01 -3.74
N ILE A 146 20.38 -1.06 -3.51
CA ILE A 146 20.51 -2.36 -4.22
C ILE A 146 19.82 -2.32 -5.60
N LYS A 147 19.39 -1.14 -6.07
CA LYS A 147 18.66 -0.93 -7.33
C LYS A 147 17.32 -1.67 -7.38
N CYS A 148 16.66 -1.86 -6.24
CA CYS A 148 15.30 -2.37 -6.22
C CYS A 148 14.38 -1.35 -6.91
N PRO A 149 13.59 -1.75 -7.92
CA PRO A 149 12.69 -0.84 -8.61
C PRO A 149 11.62 -0.31 -7.63
N PRO A 150 11.38 1.01 -7.60
CA PRO A 150 10.40 1.60 -6.68
C PRO A 150 8.99 1.07 -6.91
N GLU A 151 8.66 0.68 -8.15
CA GLU A 151 7.40 0.05 -8.51
C GLU A 151 7.16 -1.25 -7.72
N LEU A 152 8.22 -2.02 -7.48
CA LEU A 152 8.15 -3.29 -6.76
C LEU A 152 7.81 -3.06 -5.29
N LEU A 153 8.30 -1.96 -4.72
CA LEU A 153 7.97 -1.53 -3.36
C LEU A 153 6.48 -1.20 -3.24
N TYR A 154 5.90 -0.50 -4.23
CA TYR A 154 4.45 -0.24 -4.28
C TYR A 154 3.63 -1.52 -4.40
N ILE A 155 4.08 -2.47 -5.24
CA ILE A 155 3.40 -3.75 -5.46
C ILE A 155 3.36 -4.59 -4.19
N ILE A 156 4.46 -4.66 -3.43
CA ILE A 156 4.51 -5.45 -2.19
C ILE A 156 3.88 -4.74 -0.98
N ALA A 157 3.76 -3.42 -1.01
CA ALA A 157 3.22 -2.62 0.08
C ALA A 157 1.80 -3.02 0.47
N ALA A 158 0.92 -3.14 -0.53
CA ALA A 158 -0.48 -3.47 -0.30
C ALA A 158 -0.66 -4.90 0.26
N PRO A 159 -0.01 -5.96 -0.28
CA PRO A 159 -0.01 -7.28 0.34
C PRO A 159 0.55 -7.30 1.77
N ILE A 160 1.65 -6.59 2.03
CA ILE A 160 2.22 -6.50 3.39
C ILE A 160 1.24 -5.83 4.34
N GLY A 161 0.66 -4.69 3.94
CA GLY A 161 -0.37 -3.99 4.70
C GLY A 161 -1.58 -4.88 4.99
N ALA A 162 -2.05 -5.63 3.99
CA ALA A 162 -3.14 -6.59 4.13
C ALA A 162 -2.83 -7.67 5.17
N ILE A 163 -1.61 -8.21 5.15
CA ILE A 163 -1.15 -9.23 6.10
C ILE A 163 -1.10 -8.66 7.52
N LEU A 164 -0.51 -7.48 7.70
CA LEU A 164 -0.43 -6.81 8.99
C LEU A 164 -1.82 -6.49 9.55
N GLY A 165 -2.74 -6.02 8.69
CA GLY A 165 -4.10 -5.66 9.07
C GLY A 165 -4.83 -6.78 9.79
N TYR A 166 -4.83 -8.00 9.24
CA TYR A 166 -5.50 -9.12 9.90
C TYR A 166 -4.69 -9.71 11.06
N ARG A 167 -3.35 -9.74 10.98
CA ARG A 167 -2.51 -10.31 12.05
C ARG A 167 -2.59 -9.48 13.34
N LEU A 168 -2.54 -8.16 13.24
CA LEU A 168 -2.74 -7.26 14.39
C LEU A 168 -4.13 -7.42 15.00
N SER A 169 -5.14 -7.67 14.17
CA SER A 169 -6.50 -7.92 14.65
C SER A 169 -6.65 -9.26 15.38
N MET A 170 -5.94 -10.30 14.92
CA MET A 170 -5.90 -11.59 15.60
C MET A 170 -5.24 -11.49 16.97
N GLU A 171 -4.12 -10.77 17.05
CA GLU A 171 -3.40 -10.58 18.30
C GLU A 171 -4.27 -9.84 19.32
N ARG A 172 -4.94 -8.75 18.90
CA ARG A 172 -5.89 -8.04 19.75
C ARG A 172 -7.04 -8.93 20.24
N ARG A 173 -7.58 -9.83 19.40
CA ARG A 173 -8.65 -10.76 19.84
C ARG A 173 -8.13 -11.76 20.87
N ARG A 174 -6.89 -12.24 20.73
CA ARG A 174 -6.27 -13.15 21.70
C ARG A 174 -6.04 -12.49 23.06
N THR A 175 -5.58 -11.24 23.08
CA THR A 175 -5.36 -10.53 24.35
C THR A 175 -6.67 -10.25 25.09
N VAL A 176 -7.72 -9.84 24.36
CA VAL A 176 -9.04 -9.54 24.97
C VAL A 176 -9.74 -10.81 25.49
N SER A 177 -9.48 -11.99 24.91
CA SER A 177 -10.04 -13.25 25.41
C SER A 177 -9.33 -13.81 26.65
N VAL A 178 -8.23 -13.20 27.09
CA VAL A 178 -7.39 -13.68 28.20
C VAL A 178 -7.55 -12.82 29.46
N GLU A 179 -8.19 -11.64 29.37
CA GLU A 179 -8.62 -10.87 30.55
C GLU A 179 -9.98 -11.42 31.05
N PRO A 180 -10.04 -12.01 32.26
CA PRO A 180 -11.29 -12.48 32.88
C PRO A 180 -12.17 -11.32 33.38
#